data_AF-A0A653CI91-F1
#
_entry.id   AF-A0A653CI91-F1
#
_cell.length_a   1.000
_cell.length_b   1.000
_cell.length_c   1.000
_cell.angle_alpha   90.00
_cell.angle_beta   90.00
_cell.angle_gamma   90.00
#
_symmetry.space_group_name_H-M   'P 1'
#
loop_
_entity.id
_entity.type
_entity.pdbx_description
1 polymer ?
#
loop_
_entity_poly.entity_id
_entity_poly.type
_entity_poly.pdbx_seq_one_letter_code
_entity_poly.pdbx_strand_id
1 'polypeptide(L)'
;MDYNVNPKLEKVLKKLLEPDFKIKNEVYLNQLLTHITDQSATSLDSKSIDKVNRSYYVSWFKTAIEKWDAVSPPRQNFLTFAVHLAAFLCSDEQTFVRLNCENVFERLAKVTNRFNSPGVKLANIKLLTAFLEHKSGLQWVISTNSWNDVLTTALNCPTVYISKEACSFLTRLLEKSIDMNEAFCANIMYLILIPLKLEKEGIDEESYYVSLKPSLVLISNILELLLQRATVNCVTTKKILAKFNLEKHLATLKNSQNKNVFFDVYSILHLIGFFELLFKFGGIQEPIDFQRINQPSMKYCGITEKFSETLSNPQMLCFLGNSLRYWSHIRHKMTLCVNDGSIPMQFENQLMILQLLPVAMISMRLINPNPDNLSGNDDIRDMFFTKIIKNSLPNTFRVVYKWKARFPNQTSFSDASMGLKYFLHSKQHYSRDVANTAFQMLLYTLR
;
A
#
# COMPACT_ATOMS: atom_id res chain seq x y z
N MET A 1 -13.43 -46.13 -10.76
CA MET A 1 -12.21 -45.67 -11.45
C MET A 1 -11.23 -45.24 -10.37
N ASP A 2 -10.14 -45.98 -10.19
CA ASP A 2 -9.09 -45.62 -9.23
C ASP A 2 -8.30 -44.43 -9.78
N TYR A 3 -8.62 -43.24 -9.30
CA TYR A 3 -7.86 -42.05 -9.62
C TYR A 3 -6.50 -42.15 -8.93
N ASN A 4 -5.46 -42.49 -9.68
CA ASN A 4 -4.08 -42.56 -9.19
C ASN A 4 -3.41 -41.18 -9.23
N VAL A 5 -2.58 -40.90 -8.21
CA VAL A 5 -1.71 -39.72 -8.15
C VAL A 5 -0.81 -39.71 -9.38
N ASN A 6 -0.51 -38.52 -9.92
CA ASN A 6 0.41 -38.40 -11.07
C ASN A 6 1.79 -38.99 -10.71
N PRO A 7 2.23 -40.10 -11.34
CA PRO A 7 3.42 -40.84 -10.93
C PRO A 7 4.72 -40.06 -11.18
N LYS A 8 4.72 -39.13 -12.16
CA LYS A 8 5.88 -38.25 -12.40
C LYS A 8 6.05 -37.27 -11.25
N LEU A 9 4.93 -36.70 -10.77
CA LEU A 9 4.93 -35.75 -9.67
C LEU A 9 5.32 -36.42 -8.35
N GLU A 10 4.80 -37.62 -8.11
CA GLU A 10 5.16 -38.45 -6.97
C GLU A 10 6.67 -38.69 -6.90
N LYS A 11 7.28 -39.09 -8.03
CA LYS A 11 8.72 -39.33 -8.16
C LYS A 11 9.55 -38.07 -7.89
N VAL A 12 9.11 -36.91 -8.38
CA VAL A 12 9.78 -35.63 -8.14
C VAL A 12 9.73 -35.27 -6.65
N LEU A 13 8.55 -35.32 -6.04
CA LEU A 13 8.37 -34.99 -4.63
C LEU A 13 9.16 -35.93 -3.70
N LYS A 14 9.20 -37.23 -3.98
CA LYS A 14 10.05 -38.18 -3.25
C LYS A 14 11.53 -37.81 -3.31
N LYS A 15 12.04 -37.42 -4.49
CA LYS A 15 13.43 -36.98 -4.65
C LYS A 15 13.77 -35.73 -3.85
N LEU A 16 12.83 -34.80 -3.65
CA LEU A 16 13.06 -33.60 -2.83
C LEU A 16 13.35 -33.92 -1.35
N LEU A 17 13.00 -35.12 -0.88
CA LEU A 17 13.26 -35.57 0.49
C LEU A 17 14.62 -36.26 0.65
N GLU A 18 15.34 -36.53 -0.44
CA GLU A 18 16.67 -37.16 -0.39
C GLU A 18 17.72 -36.13 0.07
N PRO A 19 18.56 -36.44 1.09
CA PRO A 19 19.48 -35.47 1.69
C PRO A 19 20.52 -34.91 0.70
N ASP A 20 20.96 -35.73 -0.25
CA ASP A 20 22.00 -35.36 -1.21
C ASP A 20 21.47 -34.72 -2.48
N PHE A 21 20.16 -34.75 -2.71
CA PHE A 21 19.56 -34.27 -3.95
C PHE A 21 19.83 -32.78 -4.17
N LYS A 22 20.30 -32.41 -5.36
CA LYS A 22 20.56 -31.01 -5.75
C LYS A 22 19.73 -30.62 -6.95
N ILE A 23 19.07 -29.48 -6.84
CA ILE A 23 18.42 -28.84 -7.98
C ILE A 23 19.40 -27.82 -8.56
N LYS A 24 19.58 -27.87 -9.88
CA LYS A 24 20.46 -26.96 -10.62
C LYS A 24 19.89 -25.54 -10.73
N ASN A 25 18.56 -25.40 -10.76
CA ASN A 25 17.88 -24.12 -10.92
C ASN A 25 16.62 -24.03 -10.03
N GLU A 26 16.56 -23.05 -9.13
CA GLU A 26 15.44 -22.82 -8.22
C GLU A 26 14.13 -22.49 -8.95
N VAL A 27 14.20 -21.98 -10.19
CA VAL A 27 13.04 -21.71 -11.03
C VAL A 27 12.17 -22.97 -11.22
N TYR A 28 12.77 -24.17 -11.22
CA TYR A 28 12.02 -25.42 -11.36
C TYR A 28 11.09 -25.70 -10.16
N LEU A 29 11.45 -25.28 -8.95
CA LEU A 29 10.57 -25.44 -7.78
C LEU A 29 9.38 -24.48 -7.86
N ASN A 30 9.60 -23.27 -8.36
CA ASN A 30 8.52 -22.30 -8.57
C ASN A 30 7.57 -22.79 -9.66
N GLN A 31 8.09 -23.30 -10.79
CA GLN A 31 7.26 -23.88 -11.85
C GLN A 31 6.48 -25.10 -11.38
N LEU A 32 7.11 -25.97 -10.58
CA LEU A 32 6.45 -27.12 -9.97
C LEU A 32 5.31 -26.67 -9.05
N LEU A 33 5.55 -25.66 -8.22
CA LEU A 33 4.54 -25.10 -7.33
C LEU A 33 3.36 -24.52 -8.14
N THR A 34 3.62 -23.70 -9.17
CA THR A 34 2.58 -23.16 -10.05
C THR A 34 1.75 -24.25 -10.71
N HIS A 35 2.40 -25.31 -11.19
CA HIS A 35 1.69 -26.46 -11.77
C HIS A 35 0.81 -27.19 -10.73
N ILE A 36 1.27 -27.31 -9.48
CA ILE A 36 0.47 -27.90 -8.39
C ILE A 36 -0.72 -27.01 -8.04
N THR A 37 -0.54 -25.69 -8.00
CA THR A 37 -1.59 -24.75 -7.59
C THR A 37 -2.63 -24.49 -8.68
N ASP A 38 -2.21 -24.37 -9.95
CA ASP A 38 -3.10 -23.99 -11.06
C ASP A 38 -4.00 -25.14 -11.53
N GLN A 39 -3.57 -26.40 -11.35
CA GLN A 39 -4.38 -27.57 -11.71
C GLN A 39 -5.68 -27.69 -10.91
N SER A 40 -5.78 -27.05 -9.75
CA SER A 40 -7.00 -27.04 -8.93
C SER A 40 -8.13 -26.14 -9.48
N ALA A 41 -7.84 -25.29 -10.48
CA ALA A 41 -8.78 -24.26 -10.97
C ALA A 41 -9.57 -24.64 -12.23
N THR A 42 -9.31 -25.79 -12.87
CA THR A 42 -9.83 -26.11 -14.21
C THR A 42 -10.73 -27.36 -14.25
N SER A 43 -12.01 -27.16 -14.59
CA SER A 43 -13.10 -28.13 -14.90
C SER A 43 -13.77 -28.92 -13.75
N LEU A 44 -14.98 -29.44 -13.97
CA LEU A 44 -15.82 -30.13 -12.96
C LEU A 44 -15.42 -31.60 -12.73
N ASP A 45 -14.86 -32.28 -13.74
CA ASP A 45 -14.33 -33.65 -13.66
C ASP A 45 -12.97 -33.74 -12.93
N SER A 46 -12.33 -32.60 -12.65
CA SER A 46 -11.05 -32.52 -11.95
C SER A 46 -11.17 -32.56 -10.42
N LYS A 47 -12.38 -32.39 -9.84
CA LYS A 47 -12.54 -32.29 -8.38
C LYS A 47 -12.18 -33.57 -7.61
N SER A 48 -12.43 -34.75 -8.18
CA SER A 48 -12.06 -36.03 -7.57
C SER A 48 -10.55 -36.29 -7.65
N ILE A 49 -9.95 -36.00 -8.80
CA ILE A 49 -8.50 -36.08 -9.06
C ILE A 49 -7.73 -35.07 -8.18
N ASP A 50 -8.27 -33.86 -8.02
CA ASP A 50 -7.71 -32.81 -7.18
C ASP A 50 -7.74 -33.22 -5.69
N LYS A 51 -8.80 -33.88 -5.23
CA LYS A 51 -8.87 -34.40 -3.85
C LYS A 51 -7.81 -35.48 -3.57
N VAL A 52 -7.59 -36.41 -4.51
CA VAL A 52 -6.55 -37.45 -4.37
C VAL A 52 -5.15 -36.84 -4.35
N ASN A 53 -4.85 -35.96 -5.31
CA ASN A 53 -3.57 -35.27 -5.38
C ASN A 53 -3.32 -34.41 -4.13
N ARG A 54 -4.34 -33.70 -3.64
CA ARG A 54 -4.25 -32.89 -2.42
C ARG A 54 -3.97 -33.74 -1.18
N SER A 55 -4.60 -34.91 -1.05
CA SER A 55 -4.31 -35.86 0.03
C SER A 55 -2.86 -36.34 -0.01
N TYR A 56 -2.34 -36.63 -1.20
CA TYR A 56 -0.94 -37.01 -1.38
C TYR A 56 0.02 -35.87 -0.98
N TYR A 57 -0.25 -34.63 -1.39
CA TYR A 57 0.58 -33.48 -1.00
C TYR A 57 0.59 -33.25 0.51
N VAL A 58 -0.55 -33.44 1.18
CA VAL A 58 -0.61 -33.37 2.64
C VAL A 58 0.24 -34.46 3.28
N SER A 59 0.14 -35.71 2.80
CA SER A 59 0.97 -36.81 3.29
C SER A 59 2.45 -36.53 3.07
N TRP A 60 2.84 -36.08 1.87
CA TRP A 60 4.21 -35.74 1.55
C TRP A 60 4.74 -34.63 2.45
N PHE A 61 3.95 -33.57 2.67
CA PHE A 61 4.34 -32.45 3.53
C PHE A 61 4.58 -32.91 4.97
N LYS A 62 3.70 -33.73 5.53
CA LYS A 62 3.89 -34.32 6.87
C LYS A 62 5.20 -35.09 6.97
N THR A 63 5.44 -36.01 6.03
CA THR A 63 6.67 -36.81 5.98
C THR A 63 7.92 -35.93 5.84
N ALA A 64 7.83 -34.85 5.05
CA ALA A 64 8.91 -33.90 4.89
C ALA A 64 9.28 -33.24 6.23
N ILE A 65 8.29 -32.71 6.96
CA ILE A 65 8.52 -32.05 8.25
C ILE A 65 9.03 -33.03 9.30
N GLU A 66 8.49 -34.24 9.35
CA GLU A 66 8.97 -35.30 10.27
C GLU A 66 10.44 -35.63 10.05
N LYS A 67 10.84 -35.81 8.79
CA LYS A 67 12.22 -36.12 8.44
C LYS A 67 13.17 -34.98 8.79
N TRP A 68 12.76 -33.74 8.53
CA TRP A 68 13.59 -32.55 8.73
C TRP A 68 13.72 -32.11 10.19
N ASP A 69 12.70 -32.39 11.00
CA ASP A 69 12.74 -32.16 12.44
C ASP A 69 13.69 -33.18 13.12
N ALA A 70 13.61 -34.45 12.73
CA ALA A 70 14.33 -35.55 13.38
C ALA A 70 15.78 -35.78 12.92
N VAL A 71 16.09 -35.64 11.62
CA VAL A 71 17.39 -36.08 11.05
C VAL A 71 18.30 -34.89 10.76
N SER A 72 17.90 -34.05 9.81
CA SER A 72 18.68 -32.89 9.39
C SER A 72 17.80 -31.88 8.66
N PRO A 73 18.04 -30.57 8.86
CA PRO A 73 17.27 -29.55 8.18
C PRO A 73 17.49 -29.61 6.67
N PRO A 74 16.46 -29.31 5.86
CA PRO A 74 16.57 -29.36 4.40
C PRO A 74 17.43 -28.22 3.90
N ARG A 75 17.71 -28.22 2.60
CA ARG A 75 18.17 -27.00 1.94
C ARG A 75 17.06 -25.94 1.96
N GLN A 76 17.47 -24.69 2.04
CA GLN A 76 16.57 -23.54 2.17
C GLN A 76 15.52 -23.47 1.06
N ASN A 77 15.90 -23.79 -0.19
CA ASN A 77 14.99 -23.78 -1.34
C ASN A 77 13.90 -24.86 -1.23
N PHE A 78 14.22 -26.06 -0.71
CA PHE A 78 13.23 -27.11 -0.46
C PHE A 78 12.29 -26.76 0.69
N LEU A 79 12.81 -26.13 1.75
CA LEU A 79 11.96 -25.61 2.83
C LEU A 79 11.00 -24.53 2.32
N THR A 80 11.50 -23.58 1.54
CA THR A 80 10.70 -22.49 0.95
C THR A 80 9.58 -23.06 0.08
N PHE A 81 9.90 -24.06 -0.77
CA PHE A 81 8.91 -24.79 -1.55
C PHE A 81 7.86 -25.48 -0.67
N ALA A 82 8.27 -26.20 0.37
CA ALA A 82 7.37 -26.92 1.27
C ALA A 82 6.45 -25.98 2.06
N VAL A 83 6.97 -24.84 2.54
CA VAL A 83 6.16 -23.82 3.23
C VAL A 83 5.15 -23.19 2.27
N HIS A 84 5.52 -22.92 1.02
CA HIS A 84 4.56 -22.44 0.02
C HIS A 84 3.49 -23.48 -0.32
N LEU A 85 3.86 -24.76 -0.43
CA LEU A 85 2.91 -25.84 -0.61
C LEU A 85 1.95 -25.91 0.60
N ALA A 86 2.47 -25.78 1.81
CA ALA A 86 1.65 -25.72 3.02
C ALA A 86 0.68 -24.54 3.00
N ALA A 87 1.09 -23.36 2.53
CA ALA A 87 0.21 -22.19 2.40
C ALA A 87 -0.98 -22.49 1.47
N PHE A 88 -0.73 -23.11 0.32
CA PHE A 88 -1.78 -23.55 -0.60
C PHE A 88 -2.70 -24.60 0.04
N LEU A 89 -2.14 -25.60 0.70
CA LEU A 89 -2.90 -26.67 1.35
C LEU A 89 -3.78 -26.15 2.49
N CYS A 90 -3.25 -25.24 3.32
CA CYS A 90 -3.89 -24.73 4.53
C CYS A 90 -4.83 -23.55 4.29
N SER A 91 -4.96 -23.09 3.04
CA SER A 91 -6.06 -22.19 2.65
C SER A 91 -7.43 -22.87 2.84
N ASP A 92 -7.45 -24.21 2.84
CA ASP A 92 -8.60 -25.03 3.25
C ASP A 92 -8.57 -25.31 4.77
N GLU A 93 -9.68 -24.99 5.45
CA GLU A 93 -9.78 -25.09 6.92
C GLU A 93 -9.67 -26.53 7.42
N GLN A 94 -10.24 -27.51 6.71
CA GLN A 94 -10.17 -28.92 7.13
C GLN A 94 -8.74 -29.45 7.09
N THR A 95 -8.01 -29.13 6.02
CA THR A 95 -6.60 -29.48 5.89
C THR A 95 -5.75 -28.82 6.97
N PHE A 96 -6.01 -27.54 7.25
CA PHE A 96 -5.36 -26.82 8.34
C PHE A 96 -5.60 -27.50 9.70
N VAL A 97 -6.86 -27.77 10.06
CA VAL A 97 -7.23 -28.39 11.35
C VAL A 97 -6.55 -29.74 11.51
N ARG A 98 -6.58 -30.59 10.47
CA ARG A 98 -5.90 -31.90 10.49
C ARG A 98 -4.40 -31.78 10.74
N LEU A 99 -3.71 -30.87 10.04
CA LEU A 99 -2.28 -30.66 10.22
C LEU A 99 -1.97 -30.07 11.61
N ASN A 100 -2.84 -29.20 12.13
CA ASN A 100 -2.67 -28.63 13.46
C ASN A 100 -2.85 -29.66 14.58
N CYS A 101 -3.87 -30.51 14.51
CA CYS A 101 -4.11 -31.57 15.50
C CYS A 101 -2.95 -32.56 15.61
N GLU A 102 -2.17 -32.70 14.55
CA GLU A 102 -0.97 -33.53 14.50
C GLU A 102 0.31 -32.75 14.85
N ASN A 103 0.22 -31.52 15.38
CA ASN A 103 1.36 -30.67 15.75
C ASN A 103 2.35 -30.42 14.58
N VAL A 104 1.88 -30.43 13.33
CA VAL A 104 2.76 -30.22 12.17
C VAL A 104 3.29 -28.79 12.14
N PHE A 105 2.50 -27.80 12.52
CA PHE A 105 2.92 -26.39 12.50
C PHE A 105 3.95 -26.06 13.57
N GLU A 106 3.89 -26.69 14.75
CA GLU A 106 4.92 -26.53 15.78
C GLU A 106 6.26 -27.11 15.31
N ARG A 107 6.24 -28.30 14.70
CA ARG A 107 7.42 -28.91 14.08
C ARG A 107 7.96 -28.08 12.93
N LEU A 108 7.07 -27.56 12.07
CA LEU A 108 7.45 -26.65 11.00
C LEU A 108 8.16 -25.41 11.54
N ALA A 109 7.62 -24.78 12.60
CA ALA A 109 8.23 -23.61 13.23
C ALA A 109 9.65 -23.92 13.73
N LYS A 110 9.86 -25.07 14.37
CA LYS A 110 11.20 -25.53 14.81
C LYS A 110 12.18 -25.67 13.65
N VAL A 111 11.73 -26.20 12.51
CA VAL A 111 12.56 -26.32 11.29
C VAL A 111 12.84 -24.94 10.69
N THR A 112 11.83 -24.08 10.56
CA THR A 112 11.97 -22.76 9.92
C THR A 112 12.82 -21.79 10.74
N ASN A 113 12.77 -21.86 12.07
CA ASN A 113 13.55 -20.98 12.95
C ASN A 113 15.06 -21.17 12.83
N ARG A 114 15.51 -22.26 12.21
CA ARG A 114 16.92 -22.51 11.88
C ARG A 114 17.40 -21.68 10.67
N PHE A 115 16.50 -21.00 9.96
CA PHE A 115 16.79 -20.23 8.76
C PHE A 115 16.39 -18.77 8.90
N ASN A 116 17.36 -17.85 8.82
CA ASN A 116 17.09 -16.40 8.83
C ASN A 116 16.96 -15.79 7.42
N SER A 117 16.78 -16.64 6.40
CA SER A 117 16.82 -16.20 5.01
C SER A 117 15.57 -15.39 4.59
N PRO A 118 15.71 -14.41 3.68
CA PRO A 118 14.57 -13.66 3.14
C PRO A 118 13.48 -14.55 2.51
N GLY A 119 13.87 -15.63 1.81
CA GLY A 119 12.94 -16.55 1.16
C GLY A 119 12.06 -17.33 2.15
N VAL A 120 12.65 -17.82 3.25
CA VAL A 120 11.89 -18.54 4.29
C VAL A 120 10.96 -17.58 5.04
N LYS A 121 11.40 -16.36 5.35
CA LYS A 121 10.54 -15.34 5.98
C LYS A 121 9.32 -15.01 5.12
N LEU A 122 9.55 -14.79 3.83
CA LEU A 122 8.48 -14.54 2.88
C LEU A 122 7.50 -15.72 2.80
N ALA A 123 8.01 -16.96 2.72
CA ALA A 123 7.17 -18.14 2.69
C ALA A 123 6.33 -18.30 3.97
N ASN A 124 6.92 -18.05 5.14
CA ASN A 124 6.21 -18.05 6.42
C ASN A 124 5.11 -16.98 6.48
N ILE A 125 5.37 -15.76 6.00
CA ILE A 125 4.33 -14.71 5.90
C ILE A 125 3.17 -15.17 5.02
N LYS A 126 3.44 -15.82 3.87
CA LYS A 126 2.39 -16.35 2.99
C LYS A 126 1.61 -17.50 3.63
N LEU A 127 2.27 -18.38 4.37
CA LEU A 127 1.62 -19.44 5.14
C LEU A 127 0.67 -18.87 6.20
N LEU A 128 1.14 -17.92 7.01
CA LEU A 128 0.30 -17.27 8.02
C LEU A 128 -0.84 -16.49 7.37
N THR A 129 -0.61 -15.86 6.21
CA THR A 129 -1.67 -15.20 5.44
C THR A 129 -2.75 -16.19 5.00
N ALA A 130 -2.38 -17.39 4.57
CA ALA A 130 -3.34 -18.45 4.23
C ALA A 130 -4.17 -18.91 5.44
N PHE A 131 -3.60 -18.88 6.65
CA PHE A 131 -4.35 -19.18 7.87
C PHE A 131 -5.45 -18.13 8.16
N LEU A 132 -5.30 -16.89 7.68
CA LEU A 132 -6.31 -15.84 7.83
C LEU A 132 -7.52 -16.00 6.87
N GLU A 133 -7.56 -17.05 6.06
CA GLU A 133 -8.72 -17.37 5.21
C GLU A 133 -9.90 -17.93 6.01
N HIS A 134 -9.64 -18.55 7.17
CA HIS A 134 -10.65 -19.24 7.98
C HIS A 134 -10.51 -18.96 9.48
N LYS A 135 -11.54 -19.34 10.26
CA LYS A 135 -11.64 -18.95 11.67
C LYS A 135 -10.63 -19.72 12.54
N SER A 136 -10.46 -21.02 12.28
CA SER A 136 -9.50 -21.84 13.03
C SER A 136 -8.07 -21.33 12.88
N GLY A 137 -7.66 -20.96 11.67
CA GLY A 137 -6.33 -20.42 11.39
C GLY A 137 -6.12 -19.04 11.99
N LEU A 138 -7.12 -18.16 11.92
CA LEU A 138 -7.08 -16.86 12.59
C LEU A 138 -6.85 -17.01 14.10
N GLN A 139 -7.63 -17.86 14.76
CA GLN A 139 -7.49 -18.12 16.19
C GLN A 139 -6.11 -18.70 16.54
N TRP A 140 -5.62 -19.62 15.71
CA TRP A 140 -4.29 -20.18 15.87
C TRP A 140 -3.23 -19.08 15.84
N VAL A 141 -3.21 -18.24 14.80
CA VAL A 141 -2.25 -17.13 14.64
C VAL A 141 -2.25 -16.21 15.86
N ILE A 142 -3.43 -15.87 16.38
CA ILE A 142 -3.58 -15.04 17.57
C ILE A 142 -2.99 -15.74 18.80
N SER A 143 -3.39 -16.99 19.04
CA SER A 143 -3.01 -17.77 20.23
C SER A 143 -1.53 -18.13 20.32
N THR A 144 -0.87 -18.35 19.18
CA THR A 144 0.56 -18.73 19.11
C THR A 144 1.48 -17.52 19.02
N ASN A 145 0.93 -16.31 19.01
CA ASN A 145 1.68 -15.06 18.86
C ASN A 145 2.55 -14.98 17.58
N SER A 146 2.30 -15.83 16.57
CA SER A 146 3.12 -15.87 15.34
C SER A 146 3.02 -14.59 14.52
N TRP A 147 1.98 -13.77 14.74
CA TRP A 147 1.86 -12.45 14.13
C TRP A 147 2.96 -11.47 14.59
N ASN A 148 3.53 -11.66 15.78
CA ASN A 148 4.54 -10.75 16.33
C ASN A 148 5.86 -10.82 15.56
N ASP A 149 6.23 -12.01 15.05
CA ASP A 149 7.40 -12.17 14.18
C ASP A 149 7.20 -11.44 12.84
N VAL A 150 5.96 -11.44 12.32
CA VAL A 150 5.61 -10.69 11.11
C VAL A 150 5.63 -9.19 11.38
N LEU A 151 5.15 -8.73 12.53
CA LEU A 151 5.26 -7.34 12.96
C LEU A 151 6.71 -6.88 13.05
N THR A 152 7.55 -7.67 13.71
CA THR A 152 9.00 -7.42 13.81
C THR A 152 9.64 -7.37 12.42
N THR A 153 9.22 -8.25 11.51
CA THR A 153 9.67 -8.24 10.11
C THR A 153 9.21 -6.98 9.38
N ALA A 154 7.98 -6.53 9.57
CA ALA A 154 7.46 -5.31 8.95
C ALA A 154 8.23 -4.05 9.39
N LEU A 155 8.64 -4.00 10.66
CA LEU A 155 9.39 -2.86 11.23
C LEU A 155 10.89 -2.89 10.88
N ASN A 156 11.50 -4.08 10.82
CA ASN A 156 12.97 -4.19 10.77
C ASN A 156 13.53 -4.73 9.44
N CYS A 157 12.70 -5.20 8.51
CA CYS A 157 13.20 -5.83 7.29
C CYS A 157 13.68 -4.77 6.26
N PRO A 158 14.93 -4.88 5.76
CA PRO A 158 15.45 -3.96 4.75
C PRO A 158 14.87 -4.21 3.35
N THR A 159 14.31 -5.41 3.10
CA THR A 159 13.78 -5.77 1.78
C THR A 159 12.36 -5.24 1.62
N VAL A 160 12.20 -4.20 0.79
CA VAL A 160 10.90 -3.55 0.49
C VAL A 160 9.78 -4.55 0.16
N TYR A 161 10.09 -5.58 -0.62
CA TYR A 161 9.11 -6.61 -1.00
C TYR A 161 8.58 -7.39 0.21
N ILE A 162 9.46 -7.84 1.11
CA ILE A 162 9.06 -8.60 2.32
C ILE A 162 8.28 -7.70 3.27
N SER A 163 8.71 -6.46 3.47
CA SER A 163 7.99 -5.50 4.32
C SER A 163 6.59 -5.20 3.79
N LYS A 164 6.40 -5.17 2.46
CA LYS A 164 5.07 -5.03 1.84
C LYS A 164 4.17 -6.23 2.11
N GLU A 165 4.68 -7.46 1.95
CA GLU A 165 3.92 -8.68 2.25
C GLU A 165 3.57 -8.78 3.74
N ALA A 166 4.50 -8.43 4.63
CA ALA A 166 4.26 -8.36 6.08
C ALA A 166 3.18 -7.33 6.43
N CYS A 167 3.22 -6.14 5.81
CA CYS A 167 2.19 -5.12 5.97
C CYS A 167 0.81 -5.58 5.47
N SER A 168 0.76 -6.27 4.32
CA SER A 168 -0.47 -6.85 3.79
C SER A 168 -1.07 -7.87 4.75
N PHE A 169 -0.24 -8.75 5.33
CA PHE A 169 -0.63 -9.69 6.37
C PHE A 169 -1.21 -8.97 7.59
N LEU A 170 -0.50 -7.98 8.15
CA LEU A 170 -0.94 -7.25 9.35
C LEU A 170 -2.27 -6.52 9.11
N THR A 171 -2.41 -5.89 7.93
CA THR A 171 -3.66 -5.22 7.55
C THR A 171 -4.82 -6.22 7.53
N ARG A 172 -4.62 -7.38 6.89
CA ARG A 172 -5.63 -8.43 6.82
C ARG A 172 -5.96 -9.02 8.20
N LEU A 173 -4.95 -9.20 9.05
CA LEU A 173 -5.12 -9.68 10.41
C LEU A 173 -5.99 -8.71 11.23
N LEU A 174 -5.74 -7.40 11.13
CA LEU A 174 -6.55 -6.36 11.77
C LEU A 174 -7.99 -6.38 11.26
N GLU A 175 -8.19 -6.42 9.93
CA GLU A 175 -9.52 -6.47 9.31
C GLU A 175 -10.33 -7.69 9.77
N LYS A 176 -9.69 -8.87 9.85
CA LYS A 176 -10.37 -10.12 10.23
C LYS A 176 -10.59 -10.25 11.74
N SER A 177 -9.80 -9.57 12.57
CA SER A 177 -9.84 -9.72 14.03
C SER A 177 -10.67 -8.66 14.75
N ILE A 178 -10.87 -7.48 14.18
CA ILE A 178 -11.45 -6.33 14.93
C ILE A 178 -12.85 -6.61 15.50
N ASP A 179 -13.67 -7.39 14.78
CA ASP A 179 -15.03 -7.74 15.24
C ASP A 179 -15.02 -8.88 16.27
N MET A 180 -13.94 -9.67 16.33
CA MET A 180 -13.80 -10.78 17.28
C MET A 180 -13.09 -10.37 18.57
N ASN A 181 -12.05 -9.54 18.47
CA ASN A 181 -11.18 -9.17 19.57
C ASN A 181 -10.58 -7.78 19.34
N GLU A 182 -11.31 -6.74 19.73
CA GLU A 182 -10.87 -5.35 19.59
C GLU A 182 -9.61 -5.05 20.43
N ALA A 183 -9.49 -5.66 21.61
CA ALA A 183 -8.34 -5.48 22.50
C ALA A 183 -7.05 -6.01 21.87
N PHE A 184 -7.12 -7.14 21.17
CA PHE A 184 -6.01 -7.69 20.39
C PHE A 184 -5.54 -6.73 19.30
N CYS A 185 -6.47 -6.19 18.50
CA CYS A 185 -6.13 -5.21 17.47
C CYS A 185 -5.51 -3.94 18.08
N ALA A 186 -6.04 -3.47 19.21
CA ALA A 186 -5.48 -2.33 19.93
C ALA A 186 -4.05 -2.60 20.41
N ASN A 187 -3.74 -3.84 20.83
CA ASN A 187 -2.39 -4.23 21.22
C ASN A 187 -1.40 -4.21 20.05
N ILE A 188 -1.78 -4.75 18.88
CA ILE A 188 -0.93 -4.67 17.67
C ILE A 188 -0.60 -3.22 17.36
N MET A 189 -1.61 -2.36 17.37
CA MET A 189 -1.40 -0.94 17.08
C MET A 189 -0.60 -0.23 18.14
N TYR A 190 -0.82 -0.56 19.40
CA TYR A 190 -0.01 -0.04 20.49
C TYR A 190 1.47 -0.31 20.23
N LEU A 191 1.84 -1.54 19.84
CA LEU A 191 3.22 -1.92 19.52
C LEU A 191 3.79 -1.11 18.34
N ILE A 192 2.99 -0.88 17.29
CA ILE A 192 3.38 -0.04 16.15
C ILE A 192 3.58 1.42 16.58
N LEU A 193 2.79 1.91 17.54
CA LEU A 193 2.79 3.30 17.99
C LEU A 193 3.82 3.59 19.10
N ILE A 194 4.42 2.57 19.72
CA ILE A 194 5.41 2.75 20.80
C ILE A 194 6.50 3.75 20.41
N PRO A 195 7.16 3.64 19.25
CA PRO A 195 8.25 4.55 18.91
C PRO A 195 7.81 6.01 18.82
N LEU A 196 6.55 6.27 18.46
CA LEU A 196 6.00 7.63 18.34
C LEU A 196 5.77 8.32 19.69
N LYS A 197 5.82 7.57 20.79
CA LYS A 197 5.63 8.08 22.16
C LYS A 197 6.96 8.37 22.85
N LEU A 198 8.09 7.94 22.28
CA LEU A 198 9.40 8.16 22.87
C LEU A 198 9.74 9.65 22.77
N GLU A 199 10.21 10.22 23.88
CA GLU A 199 10.65 11.60 23.91
C GLU A 199 11.99 11.76 23.18
N LYS A 200 12.23 12.93 22.61
CA LYS A 200 13.44 13.27 21.85
C LYS A 200 14.68 13.44 22.75
N GLU A 201 14.56 13.29 24.07
CA GLU A 201 15.60 13.68 25.02
C GLU A 201 16.96 13.01 24.72
N GLY A 202 17.98 13.84 24.47
CA GLY A 202 19.35 13.39 24.26
C GLY A 202 19.67 12.76 22.90
N ILE A 203 18.73 12.75 21.94
CA ILE A 203 18.93 12.18 20.59
C ILE A 203 18.93 13.29 19.53
N ASP A 204 19.87 13.23 18.59
CA ASP A 204 19.88 14.16 17.45
C ASP A 204 18.65 13.95 16.53
N GLU A 205 18.31 14.96 15.72
CA GLU A 205 17.07 14.92 14.94
C GLU A 205 17.03 13.82 13.88
N GLU A 206 18.18 13.42 13.34
CA GLU A 206 18.26 12.43 12.28
C GLU A 206 18.12 11.02 12.85
N SER A 207 18.86 10.71 13.91
CA SER A 207 18.73 9.45 14.66
C SER A 207 17.31 9.28 15.22
N TYR A 208 16.71 10.37 15.71
CA TYR A 208 15.32 10.36 16.14
C TYR A 208 14.36 10.04 14.99
N TYR A 209 14.54 10.64 13.81
CA TYR A 209 13.72 10.26 12.65
C TYR A 209 13.91 8.80 12.24
N VAL A 210 15.14 8.29 12.25
CA VAL A 210 15.45 6.88 11.91
C VAL A 210 14.71 5.91 12.83
N SER A 211 14.55 6.23 14.12
CA SER A 211 13.79 5.38 15.05
C SER A 211 12.27 5.44 14.83
N LEU A 212 11.73 6.58 14.39
CA LEU A 212 10.30 6.76 14.11
C LEU A 212 9.87 6.16 12.76
N LYS A 213 10.75 6.26 11.75
CA LYS A 213 10.44 6.00 10.34
C LYS A 213 9.79 4.63 10.09
N PRO A 214 10.26 3.50 10.65
CA PRO A 214 9.60 2.21 10.43
C PRO A 214 8.12 2.20 10.82
N SER A 215 7.79 2.83 11.95
CA SER A 215 6.43 2.90 12.47
C SER A 215 5.56 3.81 11.60
N LEU A 216 6.06 4.99 11.22
CA LEU A 216 5.33 5.91 10.34
C LEU A 216 5.05 5.29 8.97
N VAL A 217 6.04 4.63 8.37
CA VAL A 217 5.88 3.93 7.09
C VAL A 217 4.89 2.78 7.20
N LEU A 218 4.96 1.97 8.27
CA LEU A 218 4.03 0.86 8.48
C LEU A 218 2.59 1.36 8.66
N ILE A 219 2.37 2.41 9.46
CA ILE A 219 1.06 3.04 9.64
C ILE A 219 0.52 3.54 8.29
N SER A 220 1.34 4.28 7.54
CA SER A 220 0.93 4.80 6.22
C SER A 220 0.53 3.68 5.27
N ASN A 221 1.30 2.59 5.23
CA ASN A 221 1.01 1.45 4.34
C ASN A 221 -0.25 0.68 4.77
N ILE A 222 -0.46 0.46 6.08
CA ILE A 222 -1.68 -0.17 6.60
C ILE A 222 -2.90 0.66 6.21
N LEU A 223 -2.85 1.98 6.46
CA LEU A 223 -3.92 2.89 6.10
C LEU A 223 -4.18 2.93 4.59
N GLU A 224 -3.14 2.85 3.76
CA GLU A 224 -3.30 2.87 2.30
C GLU A 224 -4.02 1.60 1.82
N LEU A 225 -3.61 0.43 2.32
CA LEU A 225 -4.25 -0.84 2.01
C LEU A 225 -5.71 -0.88 2.48
N LEU A 226 -5.99 -0.33 3.67
CA LEU A 226 -7.35 -0.15 4.17
C LEU A 226 -8.15 0.76 3.25
N LEU A 227 -7.58 1.87 2.75
CA LEU A 227 -8.28 2.81 1.86
C LEU A 227 -8.61 2.16 0.52
N GLN A 228 -7.66 1.39 -0.03
CA GLN A 228 -7.85 0.63 -1.27
C GLN A 228 -9.05 -0.32 -1.18
N ARG A 229 -9.24 -0.96 -0.02
CA ARG A 229 -10.33 -1.93 0.23
C ARG A 229 -11.59 -1.30 0.81
N ALA A 230 -11.53 -0.08 1.33
CA ALA A 230 -12.63 0.55 2.04
C ALA A 230 -13.86 0.75 1.15
N THR A 231 -15.02 0.31 1.65
CA THR A 231 -16.33 0.67 1.11
C THR A 231 -16.94 1.81 1.94
N VAL A 232 -17.93 2.51 1.38
CA VAL A 232 -18.63 3.63 2.05
C VAL A 232 -19.15 3.23 3.45
N ASN A 233 -19.63 2.00 3.57
CA ASN A 233 -20.22 1.43 4.79
C ASN A 233 -19.28 0.45 5.51
N CYS A 234 -17.96 0.53 5.29
CA CYS A 234 -17.03 -0.40 5.92
C CYS A 234 -16.91 -0.14 7.44
N VAL A 235 -17.73 -0.84 8.22
CA VAL A 235 -17.75 -0.77 9.69
C VAL A 235 -16.38 -1.14 10.27
N THR A 236 -15.76 -2.19 9.74
CA THR A 236 -14.43 -2.68 10.13
C THR A 236 -13.37 -1.57 10.05
N THR A 237 -13.25 -0.89 8.90
CA THR A 237 -12.29 0.20 8.72
C THR A 237 -12.60 1.40 9.62
N LYS A 238 -13.88 1.74 9.83
CA LYS A 238 -14.30 2.80 10.76
C LYS A 238 -13.88 2.48 12.21
N LYS A 239 -14.13 1.24 12.66
CA LYS A 239 -13.73 0.78 14.01
C LYS A 239 -12.23 0.83 14.20
N ILE A 240 -11.47 0.34 13.23
CA ILE A 240 -10.00 0.40 13.19
C ILE A 240 -9.55 1.86 13.36
N LEU A 241 -10.00 2.78 12.50
CA LEU A 241 -9.59 4.19 12.55
C LEU A 241 -9.98 4.88 13.86
N ALA A 242 -11.20 4.66 14.35
CA ALA A 242 -11.68 5.20 15.62
C ALA A 242 -10.85 4.69 16.80
N LYS A 243 -10.51 3.40 16.82
CA LYS A 243 -9.72 2.80 17.89
C LYS A 243 -8.28 3.26 17.89
N PHE A 244 -7.71 3.48 16.70
CA PHE A 244 -6.29 3.82 16.58
C PHE A 244 -6.00 5.23 17.10
N ASN A 245 -6.98 6.14 16.99
CA ASN A 245 -6.87 7.54 17.43
C ASN A 245 -5.52 8.19 17.01
N LEU A 246 -5.12 7.92 15.77
CA LEU A 246 -3.80 8.29 15.25
C LEU A 246 -3.56 9.79 15.32
N GLU A 247 -4.60 10.61 15.10
CA GLU A 247 -4.47 12.07 15.17
C GLU A 247 -3.95 12.54 16.53
N LYS A 248 -4.37 11.89 17.64
CA LYS A 248 -3.89 12.19 19.00
C LYS A 248 -2.43 11.79 19.17
N HIS A 249 -2.05 10.61 18.69
CA HIS A 249 -0.67 10.12 18.77
C HIS A 249 0.30 10.92 17.92
N LEU A 250 -0.15 11.42 16.77
CA LEU A 250 0.65 12.24 15.87
C LEU A 250 0.71 13.70 16.29
N ALA A 251 -0.16 14.18 17.18
CA ALA A 251 -0.28 15.58 17.56
C ALA A 251 1.04 16.19 18.07
N THR A 252 1.81 15.42 18.85
CA THR A 252 3.12 15.82 19.37
C THR A 252 4.18 15.96 18.27
N LEU A 253 4.07 15.18 17.20
CA LEU A 253 5.01 15.16 16.08
C LEU A 253 4.68 16.18 14.98
N LYS A 254 3.45 16.72 14.95
CA LYS A 254 2.99 17.69 13.92
C LYS A 254 3.82 18.97 13.84
N ASN A 255 4.46 19.35 14.95
CA ASN A 255 5.28 20.56 15.05
C ASN A 255 6.78 20.28 14.98
N SER A 256 7.17 19.08 14.55
CA SER A 256 8.58 18.72 14.36
C SER A 256 9.24 19.65 13.33
N GLN A 257 10.44 20.13 13.66
CA GLN A 257 11.28 20.91 12.73
C GLN A 257 11.97 20.01 11.69
N ASN A 258 12.08 18.70 11.97
CA ASN A 258 12.60 17.74 11.03
C ASN A 258 11.60 17.56 9.87
N LYS A 259 12.01 17.99 8.66
CA LYS A 259 11.18 17.97 7.45
C LYS A 259 10.71 16.56 7.05
N ASN A 260 11.46 15.51 7.38
CA ASN A 260 11.06 14.15 7.07
C ASN A 260 9.98 13.64 8.03
N VAL A 261 10.14 13.89 9.33
CA VAL A 261 9.08 13.63 10.32
C VAL A 261 7.82 14.39 9.95
N PHE A 262 7.95 15.67 9.62
CA PHE A 262 6.86 16.51 9.16
C PHE A 262 6.16 15.91 7.93
N PHE A 263 6.94 15.52 6.90
CA PHE A 263 6.40 14.91 5.69
C PHE A 263 5.60 13.63 5.97
N ASP A 264 6.15 12.70 6.73
CA ASP A 264 5.52 11.40 7.01
C ASP A 264 4.28 11.56 7.88
N VAL A 265 4.34 12.37 8.94
CA VAL A 265 3.21 12.64 9.84
C VAL A 265 2.05 13.25 9.07
N TYR A 266 2.30 14.29 8.29
CA TYR A 266 1.24 14.94 7.53
C TYR A 266 0.74 14.09 6.35
N SER A 267 1.57 13.21 5.78
CA SER A 267 1.12 12.22 4.80
C SER A 267 0.12 11.22 5.41
N ILE A 268 0.35 10.80 6.66
CA ILE A 268 -0.62 9.96 7.39
C ILE A 268 -1.91 10.73 7.68
N LEU A 269 -1.83 11.97 8.17
CA LEU A 269 -3.02 12.81 8.42
C LEU A 269 -3.82 13.05 7.14
N HIS A 270 -3.12 13.23 6.02
CA HIS A 270 -3.74 13.40 4.73
C HIS A 270 -4.53 12.15 4.30
N LEU A 271 -3.96 10.98 4.53
CA LEU A 271 -4.61 9.70 4.27
C LEU A 271 -5.83 9.47 5.16
N ILE A 272 -5.78 9.89 6.43
CA ILE A 272 -6.94 9.94 7.33
C ILE A 272 -8.03 10.86 6.75
N GLY A 273 -7.65 12.01 6.18
CA GLY A 273 -8.58 12.92 5.50
C GLY A 273 -9.34 12.27 4.33
N PHE A 274 -8.72 11.35 3.59
CA PHE A 274 -9.42 10.59 2.53
C PHE A 274 -10.46 9.62 3.10
N PHE A 275 -10.23 9.02 4.27
CA PHE A 275 -11.26 8.24 4.95
C PHE A 275 -12.42 9.11 5.43
N GLU A 276 -12.14 10.28 6.00
CA GLU A 276 -13.18 11.24 6.39
C GLU A 276 -14.05 11.66 5.20
N LEU A 277 -13.42 11.95 4.05
CA LEU A 277 -14.11 12.24 2.79
C LEU A 277 -15.00 11.07 2.37
N LEU A 278 -14.45 9.86 2.32
CA LEU A 278 -15.18 8.65 1.90
C LEU A 278 -16.37 8.36 2.81
N PHE A 279 -16.20 8.46 4.14
CA PHE A 279 -17.26 8.11 5.07
C PHE A 279 -18.35 9.15 5.21
N LYS A 280 -18.00 10.44 5.01
CA LYS A 280 -18.96 11.53 5.11
C LYS A 280 -19.75 11.74 3.82
N PHE A 281 -19.11 11.52 2.67
CA PHE A 281 -19.69 11.88 1.37
C PHE A 281 -19.78 10.73 0.37
N GLY A 282 -19.16 9.59 0.65
CA GLY A 282 -19.28 8.43 -0.24
C GLY A 282 -20.71 7.93 -0.33
N GLY A 283 -21.12 7.49 -1.53
CA GLY A 283 -22.43 6.89 -1.77
C GLY A 283 -23.64 7.84 -1.73
N ILE A 284 -23.44 9.15 -1.57
CA ILE A 284 -24.51 10.14 -1.72
C ILE A 284 -24.89 10.19 -3.22
N GLN A 285 -26.18 10.20 -3.54
CA GLN A 285 -26.64 10.23 -4.94
C GLN A 285 -26.76 11.64 -5.50
N GLU A 286 -27.04 12.62 -4.64
CA GLU A 286 -27.25 14.01 -5.03
C GLU A 286 -25.93 14.78 -5.17
N PRO A 287 -25.77 15.64 -6.19
CA PRO A 287 -24.61 16.50 -6.31
C PRO A 287 -24.36 17.30 -5.03
N ILE A 288 -23.12 17.28 -4.56
CA ILE A 288 -22.74 17.97 -3.33
C ILE A 288 -22.09 19.29 -3.71
N ASP A 289 -22.62 20.37 -3.14
CA ASP A 289 -21.97 21.68 -3.21
C ASP A 289 -20.57 21.58 -2.59
N PHE A 290 -19.56 22.00 -3.35
CA PHE A 290 -18.18 22.04 -2.88
C PHE A 290 -18.03 22.77 -1.54
N GLN A 291 -18.83 23.81 -1.26
CA GLN A 291 -18.80 24.51 0.03
C GLN A 291 -19.11 23.60 1.23
N ARG A 292 -19.91 22.53 1.04
CA ARG A 292 -20.21 21.53 2.08
C ARG A 292 -19.07 20.53 2.27
N ILE A 293 -18.31 20.26 1.21
CA ILE A 293 -17.08 19.45 1.24
C ILE A 293 -15.91 20.28 1.80
N ASN A 294 -16.07 21.60 1.84
CA ASN A 294 -15.02 22.55 2.21
C ASN A 294 -14.40 22.25 3.58
N GLN A 295 -15.14 21.82 4.61
CA GLN A 295 -14.51 21.53 5.91
C GLN A 295 -13.49 20.38 5.88
N PRO A 296 -13.81 19.16 5.40
CA PRO A 296 -12.80 18.11 5.19
C PRO A 296 -11.77 18.46 4.12
N SER A 297 -12.15 19.14 3.03
CA SER A 297 -11.18 19.59 2.02
C SER A 297 -10.28 20.74 2.51
N MET A 298 -10.65 21.48 3.55
CA MET A 298 -9.78 22.47 4.20
C MET A 298 -8.66 21.81 5.00
N LYS A 299 -8.86 20.60 5.55
CA LYS A 299 -7.74 19.78 6.04
C LYS A 299 -6.79 19.45 4.88
N TYR A 300 -7.31 18.97 3.75
CA TYR A 300 -6.51 18.69 2.55
C TYR A 300 -5.75 19.92 2.04
N CYS A 301 -6.46 21.04 1.82
CA CYS A 301 -5.89 22.29 1.31
C CYS A 301 -4.89 22.87 2.31
N GLY A 302 -5.19 22.84 3.61
CA GLY A 302 -4.29 23.35 4.65
C GLY A 302 -3.01 22.51 4.79
N ILE A 303 -3.08 21.19 4.62
CA ILE A 303 -1.87 20.34 4.57
C ILE A 303 -1.04 20.66 3.33
N THR A 304 -1.69 20.75 2.16
CA THR A 304 -1.04 21.05 0.88
C THR A 304 -0.38 22.44 0.89
N GLU A 305 -1.05 23.41 1.51
CA GLU A 305 -0.54 24.77 1.72
C GLU A 305 0.69 24.79 2.62
N LYS A 306 0.63 24.12 3.78
CA LYS A 306 1.81 23.95 4.65
C LYS A 306 2.97 23.28 3.93
N PHE A 307 2.68 22.24 3.14
CA PHE A 307 3.69 21.53 2.35
C PHE A 307 4.35 22.43 1.32
N SER A 308 3.55 23.29 0.67
CA SER A 308 4.05 24.28 -0.28
C SER A 308 4.99 25.30 0.35
N GLU A 309 4.92 25.55 1.66
CA GLU A 309 5.80 26.46 2.39
C GLU A 309 7.07 25.77 2.92
N THR A 310 6.96 24.52 3.38
CA THR A 310 8.01 23.87 4.17
C THR A 310 8.88 22.89 3.38
N LEU A 311 8.31 22.16 2.40
CA LEU A 311 8.94 21.00 1.79
C LEU A 311 9.77 21.32 0.54
N SER A 312 10.66 20.42 0.13
CA SER A 312 11.35 20.53 -1.16
C SER A 312 10.40 20.21 -2.35
N ASN A 313 10.73 20.67 -3.56
CA ASN A 313 9.96 20.36 -4.77
C ASN A 313 9.76 18.84 -4.99
N PRO A 314 10.79 17.97 -4.85
CA PRO A 314 10.60 16.52 -4.97
C PRO A 314 9.58 15.97 -3.97
N GLN A 315 9.62 16.43 -2.71
CA GLN A 315 8.70 15.98 -1.67
C GLN A 315 7.26 16.45 -1.95
N MET A 316 7.09 17.69 -2.39
CA MET A 316 5.78 18.22 -2.79
C MET A 316 5.19 17.42 -3.97
N LEU A 317 5.99 17.14 -5.00
CA LEU A 317 5.55 16.34 -6.14
C LEU A 317 5.23 14.88 -5.76
N CYS A 318 6.04 14.29 -4.88
CA CYS A 318 5.77 12.97 -4.31
C CYS A 318 4.43 12.94 -3.55
N PHE A 319 4.18 13.94 -2.69
CA PHE A 319 2.92 14.09 -1.99
C PHE A 319 1.73 14.22 -2.95
N LEU A 320 1.84 15.04 -3.99
CA LEU A 320 0.77 15.20 -5.00
C LEU A 320 0.50 13.89 -5.76
N GLY A 321 1.55 13.14 -6.11
CA GLY A 321 1.43 11.81 -6.72
C GLY A 321 0.71 10.82 -5.81
N ASN A 322 1.07 10.80 -4.52
CA ASN A 322 0.38 9.99 -3.51
C ASN A 322 -1.08 10.40 -3.34
N SER A 323 -1.37 11.70 -3.29
CA SER A 323 -2.72 12.26 -3.18
C SER A 323 -3.61 11.78 -4.33
N LEU A 324 -3.08 11.78 -5.55
CA LEU A 324 -3.80 11.30 -6.73
C LEU A 324 -4.05 9.78 -6.69
N ARG A 325 -3.06 9.01 -6.23
CA ARG A 325 -3.20 7.57 -6.02
C ARG A 325 -4.30 7.28 -5.00
N TYR A 326 -4.31 7.96 -3.85
CA TYR A 326 -5.34 7.82 -2.83
C TYR A 326 -6.72 8.19 -3.35
N TRP A 327 -6.84 9.31 -4.07
CA TRP A 327 -8.08 9.69 -4.74
C TRP A 327 -8.58 8.60 -5.69
N SER A 328 -7.70 7.98 -6.47
CA SER A 328 -8.09 6.92 -7.41
C SER A 328 -8.75 5.71 -6.74
N HIS A 329 -8.45 5.44 -5.47
CA HIS A 329 -9.07 4.36 -4.69
C HIS A 329 -10.50 4.66 -4.25
N ILE A 330 -10.86 5.94 -4.13
CA ILE A 330 -12.18 6.35 -3.63
C ILE A 330 -13.06 7.03 -4.68
N ARG A 331 -12.51 7.60 -5.76
CA ARG A 331 -13.23 8.45 -6.73
C ARG A 331 -14.55 7.87 -7.25
N HIS A 332 -14.58 6.55 -7.50
CA HIS A 332 -15.75 5.85 -8.04
C HIS A 332 -16.85 5.62 -6.99
N LYS A 333 -16.53 5.83 -5.71
CA LYS A 333 -17.44 5.77 -4.57
C LYS A 333 -17.89 7.17 -4.13
N MET A 334 -17.25 8.21 -4.66
CA MET A 334 -17.53 9.60 -4.33
C MET A 334 -18.63 10.15 -5.22
N THR A 335 -19.41 11.05 -4.64
CA THR A 335 -20.46 11.77 -5.34
C THR A 335 -19.89 12.90 -6.17
N LEU A 336 -20.64 13.32 -7.19
CA LEU A 336 -20.27 14.46 -8.01
C LEU A 336 -20.23 15.73 -7.15
N CYS A 337 -19.08 16.39 -7.13
CA CYS A 337 -18.92 17.70 -6.53
C CYS A 337 -19.20 18.78 -7.58
N VAL A 338 -20.02 19.77 -7.25
CA VAL A 338 -20.32 20.89 -8.13
C VAL A 338 -19.95 22.23 -7.48
N ASN A 339 -19.46 23.17 -8.28
CA ASN A 339 -19.30 24.56 -7.88
C ASN A 339 -20.45 25.39 -8.46
N ASP A 340 -21.09 26.21 -7.63
CA ASP A 340 -22.19 27.12 -8.01
C ASP A 340 -23.23 26.44 -8.93
N GLY A 341 -23.61 25.20 -8.58
CA GLY A 341 -24.69 24.42 -9.21
C GLY A 341 -24.50 23.99 -10.67
N SER A 342 -23.39 24.34 -11.34
CA SER A 342 -23.30 24.21 -12.81
C SER A 342 -22.00 23.57 -13.32
N ILE A 343 -20.90 23.65 -12.58
CA ILE A 343 -19.60 23.15 -13.05
C ILE A 343 -19.17 21.93 -12.22
N PRO A 344 -19.09 20.73 -12.82
CA PRO A 344 -18.51 19.57 -12.19
C PRO A 344 -17.05 19.83 -11.80
N MET A 345 -16.75 19.74 -10.50
CA MET A 345 -15.39 19.87 -10.01
C MET A 345 -14.73 18.51 -9.91
N GLN A 346 -13.62 18.34 -10.64
CA GLN A 346 -12.77 17.16 -10.53
C GLN A 346 -11.57 17.48 -9.64
N PHE A 347 -11.39 16.66 -8.60
CA PHE A 347 -10.25 16.77 -7.69
C PHE A 347 -8.92 16.56 -8.42
N GLU A 348 -8.93 15.69 -9.44
CA GLU A 348 -7.79 15.45 -10.33
C GLU A 348 -7.30 16.72 -11.02
N ASN A 349 -8.19 17.64 -11.39
CA ASN A 349 -7.81 18.90 -12.03
C ASN A 349 -6.93 19.75 -11.09
N GLN A 350 -7.26 19.77 -9.80
CA GLN A 350 -6.52 20.55 -8.80
C GLN A 350 -5.11 19.99 -8.63
N LEU A 351 -4.98 18.67 -8.53
CA LEU A 351 -3.70 17.98 -8.42
C LEU A 351 -2.85 18.13 -9.68
N MET A 352 -3.46 18.04 -10.85
CA MET A 352 -2.79 18.19 -12.15
C MET A 352 -2.15 19.57 -12.30
N ILE A 353 -2.89 20.64 -11.95
CA ILE A 353 -2.37 22.01 -11.99
C ILE A 353 -1.16 22.16 -11.07
N LEU A 354 -1.22 21.60 -9.86
CA LEU A 354 -0.10 21.65 -8.92
C LEU A 354 1.11 20.83 -9.41
N GLN A 355 0.89 19.67 -10.01
CA GLN A 355 1.99 18.84 -10.55
C GLN A 355 2.69 19.49 -11.75
N LEU A 356 1.95 20.22 -12.59
CA LEU A 356 2.49 20.92 -13.76
C LEU A 356 3.00 22.33 -13.45
N LEU A 357 2.81 22.83 -12.23
CA LEU A 357 3.26 24.16 -11.84
C LEU A 357 4.77 24.39 -12.10
N PRO A 358 5.69 23.48 -11.74
CA PRO A 358 7.12 23.68 -12.04
C PRO A 358 7.41 23.86 -13.53
N VAL A 359 6.68 23.16 -14.39
CA VAL A 359 6.79 23.27 -15.86
C VAL A 359 6.32 24.64 -16.31
N ALA A 360 5.10 25.03 -15.92
CA ALA A 360 4.54 26.33 -16.27
C ALA A 360 5.43 27.50 -15.80
N MET A 361 5.98 27.41 -14.59
CA MET A 361 6.87 28.42 -14.01
C MET A 361 8.19 28.58 -14.78
N ILE A 362 8.78 27.47 -15.24
CA ILE A 362 10.01 27.49 -16.00
C ILE A 362 9.76 28.03 -17.41
N SER A 363 8.68 27.61 -18.07
CA SER A 363 8.39 28.10 -19.42
C SER A 363 8.09 29.60 -19.44
N MET A 364 7.31 30.10 -18.47
CA MET A 364 7.06 31.54 -18.33
C MET A 364 8.33 32.38 -18.07
N ARG A 365 9.41 31.77 -17.56
CA ARG A 365 10.65 32.49 -17.23
C ARG A 365 11.72 32.37 -18.32
N LEU A 366 11.98 31.15 -18.81
CA LEU A 366 13.10 30.85 -19.70
C LEU A 366 12.74 30.96 -21.18
N ILE A 367 11.49 30.67 -21.54
CA ILE A 367 11.05 30.64 -22.93
C ILE A 367 10.45 32.00 -23.31
N ASN A 368 9.78 32.69 -22.37
CA ASN A 368 9.12 33.97 -22.63
C ASN A 368 9.42 35.04 -21.56
N PRO A 369 10.63 35.64 -21.56
CA PRO A 369 11.06 36.61 -20.54
C PRO A 369 10.29 37.95 -20.58
N ASN A 370 9.59 38.26 -21.68
CA ASN A 370 8.69 39.42 -21.80
C ASN A 370 7.22 38.95 -21.90
N PRO A 371 6.45 38.94 -20.81
CA PRO A 371 5.03 38.57 -20.85
C PRO A 371 4.20 39.52 -21.75
N ASP A 372 4.63 40.77 -21.92
CA ASP A 372 3.93 41.76 -22.75
C ASP A 372 3.98 41.43 -24.26
N ASN A 373 4.95 40.62 -24.71
CA ASN A 373 5.03 40.16 -26.10
C ASN A 373 4.13 38.94 -26.38
N LEU A 374 3.60 38.28 -25.34
CA LEU A 374 2.62 37.20 -25.48
C LEU A 374 1.18 37.73 -25.58
N SER A 375 0.93 38.96 -25.13
CA SER A 375 -0.37 39.64 -25.20
C SER A 375 -0.79 40.07 -26.61
N GLY A 376 0.01 39.80 -27.64
CA GLY A 376 -0.40 39.96 -29.03
C GLY A 376 -1.18 38.76 -29.55
N ASN A 377 -2.51 38.73 -29.32
CA ASN A 377 -3.50 37.88 -30.00
C ASN A 377 -3.34 36.34 -29.90
N ASP A 378 -3.42 35.74 -28.71
CA ASP A 378 -3.71 34.29 -28.58
C ASP A 378 -5.00 34.07 -27.76
N ASP A 379 -6.13 34.46 -28.35
CA ASP A 379 -7.48 34.31 -27.77
C ASP A 379 -7.75 32.87 -27.32
N ILE A 380 -7.21 31.89 -28.05
CA ILE A 380 -7.40 30.47 -27.75
C ILE A 380 -6.70 30.11 -26.43
N ARG A 381 -5.46 30.58 -26.25
CA ARG A 381 -4.72 30.37 -25.01
C ARG A 381 -5.37 31.09 -23.83
N ASP A 382 -5.87 32.31 -24.02
CA ASP A 382 -6.53 33.07 -22.96
C ASP A 382 -7.88 32.43 -22.57
N MET A 383 -8.64 31.94 -23.54
CA MET A 383 -9.83 31.11 -23.30
C MET A 383 -9.48 29.84 -22.52
N PHE A 384 -8.37 29.18 -22.86
CA PHE A 384 -7.91 27.98 -22.15
C PHE A 384 -7.55 28.28 -20.69
N PHE A 385 -6.72 29.29 -20.41
CA PHE A 385 -6.36 29.62 -19.02
C PHE A 385 -7.56 30.13 -18.23
N THR A 386 -8.47 30.89 -18.85
CA THR A 386 -9.75 31.28 -18.23
C THR A 386 -10.58 30.06 -17.84
N LYS A 387 -10.64 29.03 -18.70
CA LYS A 387 -11.31 27.76 -18.39
C LYS A 387 -10.62 27.03 -17.22
N ILE A 388 -9.28 26.97 -17.19
CA ILE A 388 -8.54 26.39 -16.07
C ILE A 388 -8.89 27.10 -14.76
N ILE A 389 -8.88 28.44 -14.76
CA ILE A 389 -9.20 29.24 -13.58
C ILE A 389 -10.62 28.97 -13.10
N LYS A 390 -11.60 28.99 -14.00
CA LYS A 390 -13.01 28.70 -13.67
C LYS A 390 -13.23 27.29 -13.11
N ASN A 391 -12.42 26.32 -13.55
CA ASN A 391 -12.50 24.93 -13.11
C ASN A 391 -11.62 24.62 -11.87
N SER A 392 -10.97 25.64 -11.31
CA SER A 392 -10.03 25.49 -10.20
C SER A 392 -10.55 26.11 -8.91
N LEU A 393 -10.12 25.55 -7.79
CA LEU A 393 -10.49 26.05 -6.47
C LEU A 393 -9.64 27.27 -6.09
N PRO A 394 -10.21 28.25 -5.37
CA PRO A 394 -9.45 29.34 -4.78
C PRO A 394 -8.26 28.85 -3.93
N ASN A 395 -8.46 27.77 -3.18
CA ASN A 395 -7.39 27.16 -2.37
C ASN A 395 -6.26 26.57 -3.21
N THR A 396 -6.56 25.98 -4.37
CA THR A 396 -5.52 25.50 -5.30
C THR A 396 -4.65 26.67 -5.75
N PHE A 397 -5.25 27.82 -6.09
CA PHE A 397 -4.48 29.00 -6.45
C PHE A 397 -3.69 29.58 -5.28
N ARG A 398 -4.22 29.56 -4.04
CA ARG A 398 -3.44 29.94 -2.86
C ARG A 398 -2.16 29.12 -2.72
N VAL A 399 -2.27 27.79 -2.89
CA VAL A 399 -1.10 26.89 -2.92
C VAL A 399 -0.17 27.25 -4.09
N VAL A 400 -0.71 27.49 -5.28
CA VAL A 400 0.09 27.91 -6.45
C VAL A 400 0.87 29.17 -6.16
N TYR A 401 0.26 30.21 -5.60
CA TYR A 401 0.93 31.47 -5.28
C TYR A 401 2.02 31.30 -4.22
N LYS A 402 1.73 30.54 -3.15
CA LYS A 402 2.71 30.26 -2.08
C LYS A 402 3.88 29.43 -2.58
N TRP A 403 3.61 28.39 -3.36
CA TRP A 403 4.66 27.57 -3.95
C TRP A 403 5.46 28.37 -4.98
N LYS A 404 4.79 29.16 -5.83
CA LYS A 404 5.39 30.07 -6.82
C LYS A 404 6.42 31.00 -6.17
N ALA A 405 6.08 31.58 -5.01
CA ALA A 405 6.97 32.49 -4.27
C ALA A 405 8.30 31.83 -3.87
N ARG A 406 8.36 30.50 -3.80
CA ARG A 406 9.56 29.73 -3.44
C ARG A 406 10.43 29.31 -4.62
N PHE A 407 10.04 29.61 -5.86
CA PHE A 407 10.93 29.44 -6.99
C PHE A 407 11.77 30.72 -7.15
N PRO A 408 13.00 30.79 -6.61
CA PRO A 408 13.89 31.94 -6.84
C PRO A 408 14.25 32.05 -8.33
N ASN A 409 14.99 33.10 -8.70
CA ASN A 409 15.49 33.32 -10.08
C ASN A 409 16.37 32.17 -10.64
N GLN A 410 16.64 31.12 -9.86
CA GLN A 410 17.44 29.93 -10.21
C GLN A 410 16.59 28.66 -10.30
N THR A 411 15.38 28.73 -10.87
CA THR A 411 14.60 27.53 -11.20
C THR A 411 15.38 26.64 -12.16
N SER A 412 15.65 25.40 -11.78
CA SER A 412 16.43 24.48 -12.61
C SER A 412 15.51 23.74 -13.57
N PHE A 413 15.96 23.47 -14.80
CA PHE A 413 15.26 22.58 -15.74
C PHE A 413 14.99 21.18 -15.13
N SER A 414 15.76 20.81 -14.10
CA SER A 414 15.55 19.60 -13.28
C SER A 414 14.18 19.60 -12.59
N ASP A 415 13.70 20.74 -12.07
CA ASP A 415 12.41 20.85 -11.40
C ASP A 415 11.24 20.63 -12.36
N ALA A 416 11.29 21.23 -13.56
CA ALA A 416 10.30 20.98 -14.64
C ALA A 416 10.34 19.52 -15.09
N SER A 417 11.54 18.98 -15.32
CA SER A 417 11.73 17.58 -15.72
C SER A 417 11.15 16.62 -14.68
N MET A 418 11.33 16.93 -13.40
CA MET A 418 10.78 16.16 -12.30
C MET A 418 9.25 16.27 -12.24
N GLY A 419 8.68 17.47 -12.40
CA GLY A 419 7.23 17.67 -12.51
C GLY A 419 6.62 16.81 -13.62
N LEU A 420 7.23 16.83 -14.82
CA LEU A 420 6.83 15.98 -15.94
C LEU A 420 6.95 14.48 -15.62
N LYS A 421 8.04 14.03 -15.00
CA LYS A 421 8.21 12.63 -14.59
C LYS A 421 7.11 12.18 -13.63
N TYR A 422 6.80 12.97 -12.60
CA TYR A 422 5.73 12.65 -11.66
C TYR A 422 4.35 12.64 -12.31
N PHE A 423 4.08 13.60 -13.21
CA PHE A 423 2.84 13.61 -14.00
C PHE A 423 2.72 12.35 -14.86
N LEU A 424 3.78 11.97 -15.58
CA LEU A 424 3.80 10.76 -16.43
C LEU A 424 3.62 9.48 -15.61
N HIS A 425 4.25 9.37 -14.44
CA HIS A 425 4.04 8.24 -13.54
C HIS A 425 2.60 8.17 -13.01
N SER A 426 1.95 9.32 -12.85
CA SER A 426 0.59 9.40 -12.32
C SER A 426 -0.49 9.31 -13.41
N LYS A 427 -0.12 9.22 -14.69
CA LYS A 427 -1.05 9.29 -15.84
C LYS A 427 -2.21 8.29 -15.77
N GLN A 428 -1.97 7.11 -15.21
CA GLN A 428 -2.96 6.04 -15.08
C GLN A 428 -4.13 6.40 -14.14
N HIS A 429 -3.94 7.42 -13.29
CA HIS A 429 -4.94 7.87 -12.34
C HIS A 429 -5.79 9.03 -12.87
N TYR A 430 -5.41 9.64 -13.99
CA TYR A 430 -6.19 10.72 -14.61
C TYR A 430 -7.35 10.20 -15.47
N SER A 431 -8.44 10.96 -15.52
CA SER A 431 -9.48 10.77 -16.53
C SER A 431 -8.95 11.21 -17.90
N ARG A 432 -9.61 10.77 -18.98
CA ARG A 432 -9.28 11.21 -20.34
C ARG A 432 -9.33 12.73 -20.47
N ASP A 433 -10.32 13.37 -19.85
CA ASP A 433 -10.51 14.81 -19.91
C ASP A 433 -9.39 15.58 -19.18
N VAL A 434 -8.98 15.09 -18.01
CA VAL A 434 -7.86 15.69 -17.26
C VAL A 434 -6.55 15.52 -18.02
N ALA A 435 -6.33 14.35 -18.63
CA ALA A 435 -5.15 14.09 -19.45
C ALA A 435 -5.08 15.01 -20.68
N ASN A 436 -6.22 15.23 -21.36
CA ASN A 436 -6.31 16.18 -22.47
C ASN A 436 -6.02 17.62 -22.00
N THR A 437 -6.57 18.00 -20.85
CA THR A 437 -6.36 19.33 -20.25
C THR A 437 -4.89 19.54 -19.89
N ALA A 438 -4.23 18.54 -19.31
CA ALA A 438 -2.80 18.57 -19.01
C ALA A 438 -1.95 18.68 -20.29
N PHE A 439 -2.30 17.94 -21.34
CA PHE A 439 -1.61 18.02 -22.63
C PHE A 439 -1.74 19.42 -23.25
N GLN A 440 -2.94 19.98 -23.24
CA GLN A 440 -3.18 21.37 -23.69
C GLN A 440 -2.37 22.37 -22.84
N MET A 441 -2.33 22.20 -21.51
CA MET A 441 -1.53 23.04 -20.63
C MET A 441 -0.04 22.98 -20.99
N LEU A 442 0.50 21.80 -21.28
CA LEU A 442 1.88 21.63 -21.74
C LEU A 442 2.14 22.31 -23.10
N LEU A 443 1.21 22.18 -24.06
CA LEU A 443 1.33 22.86 -25.36
C LEU A 443 1.36 24.39 -25.20
N TYR A 444 0.43 24.94 -24.42
CA TYR A 444 0.33 26.40 -24.25
C TYR A 444 1.40 26.99 -23.35
N THR A 445 2.01 26.18 -22.48
CA THR A 445 3.10 26.63 -21.61
C THR A 445 4.46 26.52 -22.30
N LEU A 446 4.71 25.48 -23.10
CA LEU A 446 6.01 25.21 -23.74
C LEU A 446 6.20 25.84 -25.12
N ARG A 447 5.13 26.38 -25.71
CA ARG A 447 5.18 27.20 -26.93
C ARG A 447 5.72 28.59 -26.62
#